data_AF-A0A3B8LSD9-F1
#
_entry.id   AF-A0A3B8LSD9-F1
#
_cell.length_a   1.000
_cell.length_b   1.000
_cell.length_c   1.000
_cell.angle_alpha   90.00
_cell.angle_beta   90.00
_cell.angle_gamma   90.00
#
_symmetry.space_group_name_H-M   'P 1'
#
loop_
_entity.id
_entity.type
_entity.pdbx_description
1 polymer ?
#
loop_
_entity_poly.entity_id
_entity_poly.type
_entity_poly.pdbx_seq_one_letter_code
_entity_poly.pdbx_strand_id
1 'polypeptide(L)'
;MCGSQEERESMRRRSLGVVLLTVVLLAGAVEGVAAPPPPPLPRTILPPARPASELIVELESRSFAKRQRATRELYRSGADAAVLLGRAARGEKLEVAARAIGVLERMYTAQDLDVVAASELVLEGLAETGPRGVARRARKVLESHTDLRQRRAVEQVRRLGGIFKDAQDNVVDPNNSRMVGHPIVTLQLGKGWKGGDKGLKYVRRLTRLRSLLIIDGAKASDEQLASLTAAVPMLMVVRRGRALLGVKSFSMPCQIQEVRPGLAAHRAGVKVGDVVQKFNDKPISDFQQLVDLIKGHRPGDKVILTVSRTVDGQKKIVALKVTLDSWEAASRLTGKKK
;
A
#
# COMPACT_ATOMS: atom_id res chain seq x y z
N MET A 1 59.96 23.01 10.51
CA MET A 1 59.27 22.35 11.66
C MET A 1 58.38 21.28 11.06
N CYS A 2 58.87 20.10 10.69
CA CYS A 2 59.54 19.06 11.47
C CYS A 2 58.60 18.42 12.52
N GLY A 3 58.28 17.15 12.32
CA GLY A 3 57.68 16.27 13.33
C GLY A 3 56.31 15.68 13.00
N SER A 4 56.25 14.60 12.22
CA SER A 4 55.29 13.48 12.41
C SER A 4 55.45 12.34 11.39
N GLN A 5 56.68 12.01 10.98
CA GLN A 5 56.97 10.85 10.13
C GLN A 5 57.78 9.76 10.85
N GLU A 6 57.81 9.79 12.19
CA GLU A 6 58.79 9.08 13.03
C GLU A 6 58.17 8.03 13.98
N GLU A 7 57.05 7.41 13.59
CA GLU A 7 56.45 6.29 14.36
C GLU A 7 56.31 4.99 13.54
N ARG A 8 57.00 4.87 12.39
CA ARG A 8 56.90 3.67 11.53
C ARG A 8 58.10 2.74 11.50
N GLU A 9 59.20 3.01 12.20
CA GLU A 9 60.39 2.14 12.13
C GLU A 9 61.10 1.96 13.48
N SER A 10 60.51 1.16 14.36
CA SER A 10 61.17 0.55 15.53
C SER A 10 60.24 -0.58 15.97
N MET A 11 60.49 -1.87 15.73
CA MET A 11 61.70 -2.61 15.94
C MET A 11 61.58 -3.91 15.12
N ARG A 12 62.52 -4.14 14.21
CA ARG A 12 62.84 -5.49 13.73
C ARG A 12 64.27 -5.78 14.18
N ARG A 13 64.42 -6.95 14.84
CA ARG A 13 65.66 -7.70 15.08
C ARG A 13 66.54 -7.23 16.24
N ARG A 14 66.50 -8.00 17.33
CA ARG A 14 67.70 -8.59 17.94
C ARG A 14 67.36 -10.03 18.39
N SER A 15 67.96 -10.97 17.68
CA SER A 15 68.10 -12.39 18.00
C SER A 15 69.07 -12.59 19.16
N LEU A 16 68.78 -13.50 20.10
CA LEU A 16 69.75 -14.43 20.69
C LEU A 16 69.05 -15.36 21.71
N GLY A 17 69.39 -16.65 21.69
CA GLY A 17 69.38 -17.49 22.89
C GLY A 17 68.21 -18.46 23.05
N VAL A 18 68.42 -19.71 22.63
CA VAL A 18 67.60 -20.89 22.92
C VAL A 18 67.81 -21.32 24.39
N VAL A 19 66.71 -21.55 25.12
CA VAL A 19 66.65 -22.57 26.19
C VAL A 19 65.32 -23.29 26.05
N LEU A 20 65.38 -24.49 25.46
CA LEU A 20 64.26 -25.40 25.30
C LEU A 20 64.06 -26.14 26.64
N LEU A 21 63.16 -25.65 27.48
CA LEU A 21 62.73 -26.39 28.68
C LEU A 21 61.57 -27.31 28.28
N THR A 22 61.88 -28.56 28.00
CA THR A 22 60.91 -29.62 27.76
C THR A 22 60.19 -29.97 29.07
N VAL A 23 59.02 -29.35 29.30
CA VAL A 23 58.07 -29.85 30.29
C VAL A 23 57.35 -31.05 29.68
N VAL A 24 57.75 -32.25 30.07
CA VAL A 24 56.98 -33.47 29.85
C VAL A 24 55.77 -33.40 30.77
N LEU A 25 54.66 -32.87 30.25
CA LEU A 25 53.34 -33.04 30.87
C LEU A 25 52.81 -34.40 30.42
N LEU A 26 52.77 -35.35 31.35
CA LEU A 26 52.02 -36.59 31.20
C LEU A 26 50.57 -36.22 30.83
N ALA A 27 50.18 -36.51 29.59
CA ALA A 27 48.79 -36.51 29.19
C ALA A 27 48.11 -37.71 29.86
N GLY A 28 47.63 -37.51 31.09
CA GLY A 28 46.51 -38.30 31.60
C GLY A 28 45.30 -37.96 30.75
N ALA A 29 44.83 -38.90 29.94
CA ALA A 29 43.56 -38.80 29.24
C ALA A 29 42.44 -38.74 30.28
N VAL A 30 42.06 -37.53 30.70
CA VAL A 30 40.74 -37.31 31.27
C VAL A 30 39.83 -37.15 30.09
N GLU A 31 39.18 -38.26 29.70
CA GLU A 31 38.02 -38.22 28.83
C GLU A 31 36.98 -37.31 29.49
N GLY A 32 36.96 -36.05 29.08
CA GLY A 32 35.85 -35.16 29.33
C GLY A 32 34.65 -35.77 28.64
N VAL A 33 33.82 -36.48 29.40
CA VAL A 33 32.48 -36.88 28.97
C VAL A 33 31.74 -35.57 28.73
N ALA A 34 31.72 -35.13 27.47
CA ALA A 34 30.88 -34.04 27.03
C ALA A 34 29.46 -34.43 27.41
N ALA A 35 28.88 -33.73 28.39
CA ALA A 35 27.48 -33.92 28.73
C ALA A 35 26.66 -33.80 27.43
N PRO A 36 25.78 -34.76 27.12
CA PRO A 36 24.98 -34.67 25.92
C PRO A 36 24.23 -33.34 25.92
N PRO A 37 24.10 -32.68 24.75
CA PRO A 37 23.36 -31.43 24.67
C PRO A 37 22.00 -31.62 25.35
N PRO A 38 21.54 -30.66 26.17
CA PRO A 38 20.26 -30.80 26.85
C PRO A 38 19.20 -31.15 25.80
N PRO A 39 18.31 -32.11 26.09
CA PRO A 39 17.30 -32.51 25.13
C PRO A 39 16.57 -31.26 24.65
N PRO A 40 16.26 -31.16 23.34
CA PRO A 40 15.52 -30.02 22.83
C PRO A 40 14.28 -29.88 23.69
N LEU A 41 14.06 -28.67 24.23
CA LEU A 41 12.86 -28.36 24.99
C LEU A 41 11.67 -28.96 24.21
N PRO A 42 10.77 -29.71 24.85
CA PRO A 42 9.61 -30.24 24.16
C PRO A 42 9.02 -29.07 23.40
N ARG A 43 8.86 -29.21 22.06
CA ARG A 43 8.04 -28.26 21.31
C ARG A 43 6.78 -28.17 22.14
N THR A 44 6.49 -27.03 22.76
CA THR A 44 5.26 -26.87 23.51
C THR A 44 4.16 -27.09 22.48
N ILE A 45 3.63 -28.31 22.43
CA ILE A 45 2.46 -28.65 21.65
C ILE A 45 1.39 -27.87 22.39
N LEU A 46 1.16 -26.63 21.95
CA LEU A 46 -0.01 -25.90 22.38
C LEU A 46 -1.18 -26.84 22.09
N PRO A 47 -1.98 -27.19 23.11
CA PRO A 47 -3.13 -28.06 22.90
C PRO A 47 -3.98 -27.48 21.76
N PRO A 48 -4.60 -28.32 20.93
CA PRO A 48 -5.42 -27.86 19.81
C PRO A 48 -6.42 -26.83 20.31
N ALA A 49 -6.55 -25.72 19.59
CA ALA A 49 -7.41 -24.61 20.01
C ALA A 49 -8.84 -25.14 20.23
N ARG A 50 -9.37 -24.94 21.44
CA ARG A 50 -10.74 -25.30 21.77
C ARG A 50 -11.71 -24.57 20.85
N PRO A 51 -12.88 -25.15 20.54
CA PRO A 51 -13.84 -24.53 19.64
C PRO A 51 -14.23 -23.14 20.16
N ALA A 52 -14.25 -22.15 19.26
CA ALA A 52 -14.51 -20.77 19.63
C ALA A 52 -15.88 -20.55 20.29
N SER A 53 -16.88 -21.40 20.03
CA SER A 53 -18.16 -21.41 20.72
C SER A 53 -18.04 -21.69 22.22
N GLU A 54 -17.21 -22.66 22.62
CA GLU A 54 -16.95 -23.00 24.03
C GLU A 54 -16.23 -21.85 24.74
N LEU A 55 -15.22 -21.29 24.07
CA LEU A 55 -14.45 -20.16 24.61
C LEU A 55 -15.33 -18.91 24.79
N ILE A 56 -16.31 -18.68 23.92
CA ILE A 56 -17.27 -17.58 24.07
C ILE A 56 -18.13 -17.75 25.33
N VAL A 57 -18.56 -18.97 25.66
CA VAL A 57 -19.27 -19.23 26.92
C VAL A 57 -18.37 -18.93 28.12
N GLU A 58 -17.08 -19.26 28.04
CA GLU A 58 -16.12 -18.97 29.11
C GLU A 58 -15.85 -17.46 29.32
N LEU A 59 -16.16 -16.60 28.33
CA LEU A 59 -16.10 -15.14 28.51
C LEU A 59 -17.10 -14.64 29.57
N GLU A 60 -18.14 -15.41 29.88
CA GLU A 60 -19.10 -15.12 30.95
C GLU A 60 -18.70 -15.66 32.33
N SER A 61 -17.66 -16.49 32.39
CA SER A 61 -17.31 -17.18 33.64
C SER A 61 -17.10 -16.18 34.76
N ARG A 62 -17.63 -16.42 35.97
CA ARG A 62 -17.33 -15.60 37.16
C ARG A 62 -15.82 -15.56 37.48
N SER A 63 -15.07 -16.59 37.08
CA SER A 63 -13.62 -16.67 37.24
C SER A 63 -12.88 -15.80 36.23
N PHE A 64 -12.15 -14.79 36.74
CA PHE A 64 -11.27 -13.96 35.92
C PHE A 64 -10.24 -14.79 35.12
N ALA A 65 -9.67 -15.83 35.73
CA ALA A 65 -8.67 -16.67 35.08
C ALA A 65 -9.24 -17.45 33.87
N LYS A 66 -10.47 -17.96 33.98
CA LYS A 66 -11.15 -18.63 32.86
C LYS A 66 -11.41 -17.64 31.71
N ARG A 67 -11.95 -16.46 32.01
CA ARG A 67 -12.16 -15.40 31.01
C ARG A 67 -10.87 -14.97 30.31
N GLN A 68 -9.78 -14.78 31.07
CA GLN A 68 -8.50 -14.34 30.52
C GLN A 68 -7.82 -15.42 29.65
N ARG A 69 -8.03 -16.70 29.96
CA ARG A 69 -7.62 -17.81 29.09
C ARG A 69 -8.44 -17.84 27.81
N ALA A 70 -9.77 -17.80 27.93
CA ALA A 70 -10.68 -17.78 26.79
C ALA A 70 -10.37 -16.65 25.80
N THR A 71 -10.16 -15.42 26.29
CA THR A 71 -9.76 -14.27 25.46
C THR A 71 -8.45 -14.51 24.69
N ARG A 72 -7.45 -15.15 25.33
CA ARG A 72 -6.17 -15.45 24.69
C ARG A 72 -6.29 -16.57 23.66
N GLU A 73 -7.09 -17.58 23.92
CA GLU A 73 -7.33 -18.70 23.01
C GLU A 73 -8.17 -18.26 21.80
N LEU A 74 -9.22 -17.45 21.99
CA LEU A 74 -10.02 -16.88 20.91
C LEU A 74 -9.18 -16.04 19.94
N TYR A 75 -8.19 -15.31 20.45
CA TYR A 75 -7.24 -14.59 19.60
C TYR A 75 -6.39 -15.54 18.74
N ARG A 76 -6.00 -16.71 19.27
CA ARG A 76 -5.24 -17.73 18.53
C ARG A 76 -6.09 -18.47 17.50
N SER A 77 -7.40 -18.56 17.71
CA SER A 77 -8.35 -19.19 16.78
C SER A 77 -8.53 -18.43 15.46
N GLY A 78 -7.94 -17.23 15.31
CA GLY A 78 -7.82 -16.54 14.03
C GLY A 78 -9.14 -16.01 13.47
N ALA A 79 -9.25 -15.94 12.14
CA ALA A 79 -10.34 -15.27 11.43
C ALA A 79 -11.74 -15.84 11.76
N ASP A 80 -11.86 -17.15 11.97
CA ASP A 80 -13.13 -17.83 12.24
C ASP A 80 -13.76 -17.40 13.58
N ALA A 81 -12.92 -17.04 14.56
CA ALA A 81 -13.41 -16.55 15.84
C ALA A 81 -14.11 -15.18 15.73
N ALA A 82 -13.73 -14.34 14.77
CA ALA A 82 -14.30 -13.00 14.62
C ALA A 82 -15.81 -13.04 14.38
N VAL A 83 -16.27 -13.95 13.50
CA VAL A 83 -17.70 -14.09 13.16
C VAL A 83 -18.51 -14.49 14.40
N LEU A 84 -17.99 -15.45 15.18
CA LEU A 84 -18.65 -15.93 16.39
C LEU A 84 -18.66 -14.87 17.49
N LEU A 85 -17.57 -14.13 17.66
CA LEU A 85 -17.49 -12.97 18.55
C LEU A 85 -18.51 -11.88 18.15
N GLY A 86 -18.70 -11.66 16.85
CA GLY A 86 -19.71 -10.74 16.33
C GLY A 86 -21.14 -11.15 16.63
N ARG A 87 -21.43 -12.45 16.67
CA ARG A 87 -22.75 -12.99 17.11
C ARG A 87 -22.91 -12.81 18.61
N ALA A 88 -21.90 -13.20 19.39
CA ALA A 88 -21.89 -13.04 20.84
C ALA A 88 -22.07 -11.57 21.27
N ALA A 89 -21.46 -10.65 20.52
CA ALA A 89 -21.57 -9.21 20.76
C ALA A 89 -22.98 -8.64 20.54
N ARG A 90 -23.83 -9.31 19.74
CA ARG A 90 -25.23 -8.91 19.52
C ARG A 90 -26.20 -9.48 20.56
N GLY A 91 -25.73 -10.38 21.42
CA GLY A 91 -26.56 -10.98 22.47
C GLY A 91 -26.95 -9.99 23.58
N GLU A 92 -27.85 -10.43 24.46
CA GLU A 92 -28.43 -9.58 25.52
C GLU A 92 -27.44 -9.27 26.66
N LYS A 93 -26.44 -10.14 26.86
CA LYS A 93 -25.49 -10.04 27.97
C LYS A 93 -24.40 -9.00 27.68
N LEU A 94 -24.54 -7.82 28.31
CA LEU A 94 -23.65 -6.68 28.10
C LEU A 94 -22.16 -6.96 28.40
N GLU A 95 -21.87 -7.79 29.40
CA GLU A 95 -20.48 -8.17 29.73
C GLU A 95 -19.82 -8.97 28.60
N VAL A 96 -20.57 -9.90 27.99
CA VAL A 96 -20.09 -10.69 26.85
C VAL A 96 -19.84 -9.79 25.68
N ALA A 97 -20.77 -8.89 25.40
CA ALA A 97 -20.62 -7.97 24.30
C ALA A 97 -19.41 -7.05 24.47
N ALA A 98 -19.17 -6.54 25.68
CA ALA A 98 -17.99 -5.73 25.97
C ALA A 98 -16.69 -6.52 25.79
N ARG A 99 -16.63 -7.78 26.27
CA ARG A 99 -15.44 -8.64 26.13
C ARG A 99 -15.21 -9.06 24.68
N ALA A 100 -16.27 -9.42 23.96
CA ALA A 100 -16.19 -9.79 22.55
C ALA A 100 -15.65 -8.64 21.70
N ILE A 101 -16.12 -7.40 21.94
CA ILE A 101 -15.57 -6.21 21.28
C ILE A 101 -14.09 -6.00 21.64
N GLY A 102 -13.69 -6.21 22.90
CA GLY A 102 -12.28 -6.12 23.29
C GLY A 102 -11.38 -7.16 22.61
N VAL A 103 -11.88 -8.39 22.42
CA VAL A 103 -11.18 -9.42 21.65
C VAL A 103 -11.09 -9.01 20.17
N LEU A 104 -12.19 -8.52 19.59
CA LEU A 104 -12.22 -8.02 18.22
C LEU A 104 -11.26 -6.84 18.03
N GLU A 105 -11.15 -5.91 18.99
CA GLU A 105 -10.17 -4.82 18.94
C GLU A 105 -8.72 -5.34 18.93
N ARG A 106 -8.42 -6.36 19.73
CA ARG A 106 -7.10 -7.00 19.73
C ARG A 106 -6.83 -7.73 18.41
N MET A 107 -7.82 -8.43 17.87
CA MET A 107 -7.73 -9.04 16.53
C MET A 107 -7.56 -7.97 15.45
N TYR A 108 -8.25 -6.85 15.59
CA TYR A 108 -8.14 -5.71 14.70
C TYR A 108 -6.77 -5.07 14.78
N THR A 109 -6.02 -5.12 15.88
CA THR A 109 -4.65 -4.57 15.96
C THR A 109 -3.55 -5.61 15.66
N ALA A 110 -3.92 -6.82 15.23
CA ALA A 110 -2.98 -7.88 14.89
C ALA A 110 -2.18 -7.59 13.59
N GLN A 111 -1.11 -8.37 13.40
CA GLN A 111 -0.28 -8.36 12.17
C GLN A 111 -0.86 -9.23 11.05
N ASP A 112 -1.59 -10.29 11.41
CA ASP A 112 -2.22 -11.20 10.45
C ASP A 112 -3.37 -10.49 9.71
N LEU A 113 -3.24 -10.35 8.39
CA LEU A 113 -4.18 -9.60 7.57
C LEU A 113 -5.57 -10.25 7.47
N ASP A 114 -5.65 -11.57 7.55
CA ASP A 114 -6.93 -12.29 7.43
C ASP A 114 -7.72 -12.17 8.75
N VAL A 115 -7.04 -12.28 9.89
CA VAL A 115 -7.61 -12.02 11.23
C VAL A 115 -8.11 -10.59 11.34
N VAL A 116 -7.30 -9.64 10.88
CA VAL A 116 -7.66 -8.22 10.86
C VAL A 116 -8.88 -7.97 9.98
N ALA A 117 -8.90 -8.50 8.75
CA ALA A 117 -10.00 -8.29 7.80
C ALA A 117 -11.31 -8.87 8.34
N ALA A 118 -11.27 -10.06 8.96
CA ALA A 118 -12.42 -10.67 9.60
C ALA A 118 -12.94 -9.83 10.78
N SER A 119 -12.04 -9.36 11.65
CA SER A 119 -12.42 -8.49 12.77
C SER A 119 -12.98 -7.15 12.31
N GLU A 120 -12.36 -6.52 11.30
CA GLU A 120 -12.81 -5.24 10.76
C GLU A 120 -14.23 -5.35 10.19
N LEU A 121 -14.51 -6.38 9.39
CA LEU A 121 -15.84 -6.62 8.83
C LEU A 121 -16.90 -6.76 9.93
N VAL A 122 -16.55 -7.46 11.01
CA VAL A 122 -17.45 -7.64 12.16
C VAL A 122 -17.65 -6.34 12.92
N LEU A 123 -16.60 -5.58 13.22
CA LEU A 123 -16.67 -4.30 13.91
C LEU A 123 -17.47 -3.26 13.11
N GLU A 124 -17.31 -3.22 11.78
CA GLU A 124 -18.11 -2.36 10.90
C GLU A 124 -19.59 -2.75 10.95
N GLY A 125 -19.89 -4.04 10.77
CA GLY A 125 -21.27 -4.53 10.85
C GLY A 125 -21.91 -4.29 12.22
N LEU A 126 -21.16 -4.39 13.31
CA LEU A 126 -21.65 -4.04 14.65
C LEU A 126 -21.87 -2.53 14.81
N ALA A 127 -21.01 -1.69 14.24
CA ALA A 127 -21.13 -0.24 14.31
C ALA A 127 -22.32 0.32 13.49
N GLU A 128 -22.71 -0.38 12.42
CA GLU A 128 -23.82 -0.02 11.54
C GLU A 128 -25.16 -0.59 12.01
N THR A 129 -25.23 -1.90 12.32
CA THR A 129 -26.50 -2.60 12.58
C THR A 129 -26.59 -3.27 13.96
N GLY A 130 -25.58 -3.11 14.80
CA GLY A 130 -25.57 -3.69 16.14
C GLY A 130 -26.47 -2.95 17.16
N PRO A 131 -26.76 -3.56 18.33
CA PRO A 131 -27.47 -2.89 19.41
C PRO A 131 -26.81 -1.57 19.81
N ARG A 132 -27.56 -0.54 20.20
CA ARG A 132 -27.06 0.84 20.43
C ARG A 132 -25.77 0.92 21.26
N GLY A 133 -25.69 0.17 22.36
CA GLY A 133 -24.50 0.14 23.23
C GLY A 133 -23.27 -0.52 22.59
N VAL A 134 -23.51 -1.57 21.80
CA VAL A 134 -22.51 -2.35 21.06
C VAL A 134 -21.99 -1.54 19.87
N ALA A 135 -22.90 -0.95 19.09
CA ALA A 135 -22.58 -0.11 17.95
C ALA A 135 -21.71 1.08 18.34
N ARG A 136 -22.04 1.75 19.46
CA ARG A 136 -21.22 2.86 20.00
C ARG A 136 -19.80 2.40 20.37
N ARG A 137 -19.65 1.24 21.00
CA ARG A 137 -18.32 0.70 21.38
C ARG A 137 -17.52 0.29 20.15
N ALA A 138 -18.13 -0.41 19.20
CA ALA A 138 -17.47 -0.82 17.96
C ALA A 138 -17.02 0.41 17.14
N ARG A 139 -17.86 1.45 17.05
CA ARG A 139 -17.49 2.71 16.41
C ARG A 139 -16.31 3.39 17.10
N LYS A 140 -16.30 3.45 18.43
CA LYS A 140 -15.17 4.00 19.21
C LYS A 140 -13.86 3.27 18.90
N VAL A 141 -13.86 1.95 18.76
CA VAL A 141 -12.68 1.15 18.38
C VAL A 141 -12.17 1.53 16.98
N LEU A 142 -13.09 1.68 16.02
CA LEU A 142 -12.73 2.06 14.65
C LEU A 142 -12.20 3.52 14.58
N GLU A 143 -12.80 4.43 15.34
CA GLU A 143 -12.40 5.84 15.42
C GLU A 143 -11.04 6.02 16.11
N SER A 144 -10.77 5.28 17.19
CA SER A 144 -9.49 5.33 17.90
C SER A 144 -8.30 4.83 17.08
N HIS A 145 -8.55 4.15 15.96
CA HIS A 145 -7.53 3.56 15.09
C HIS A 145 -7.61 4.06 13.64
N THR A 146 -7.97 5.33 13.45
CA THR A 146 -8.16 5.92 12.11
C THR A 146 -6.91 5.81 11.23
N ASP A 147 -5.70 6.06 11.77
CA ASP A 147 -4.46 5.95 11.00
C ASP A 147 -4.15 4.50 10.58
N LEU A 148 -4.39 3.53 11.47
CA LEU A 148 -4.23 2.11 11.16
C LEU A 148 -5.22 1.67 10.07
N ARG A 149 -6.46 2.17 10.13
CA ARG A 149 -7.50 1.91 9.13
C ARG A 149 -7.09 2.45 7.75
N GLN A 150 -6.55 3.66 7.69
CA GLN A 150 -6.05 4.25 6.45
C GLN A 150 -4.86 3.46 5.91
N ARG A 151 -3.86 3.12 6.74
CA ARG A 151 -2.69 2.35 6.30
C ARG A 151 -3.10 1.01 5.69
N ARG A 152 -4.08 0.33 6.29
CA ARG A 152 -4.57 -0.95 5.75
C ARG A 152 -5.40 -0.80 4.49
N ALA A 153 -6.21 0.27 4.40
CA ALA A 153 -6.91 0.58 3.16
C ALA A 153 -5.92 0.78 2.01
N VAL A 154 -4.78 1.45 2.25
CA VAL A 154 -3.68 1.57 1.28
C VAL A 154 -3.14 0.19 0.88
N GLU A 155 -2.85 -0.69 1.84
CA GLU A 155 -2.37 -2.05 1.56
C GLU A 155 -3.37 -2.87 0.74
N GLN A 156 -4.66 -2.86 1.10
CA GLN A 156 -5.70 -3.58 0.37
C GLN A 156 -5.86 -3.03 -1.05
N VAL A 157 -5.85 -1.70 -1.22
CA VAL A 157 -5.90 -1.09 -2.55
C VAL A 157 -4.69 -1.51 -3.39
N ARG A 158 -3.49 -1.53 -2.83
CA ARG A 158 -2.28 -2.01 -3.55
C ARG A 158 -2.37 -3.48 -3.90
N ARG A 159 -2.81 -4.35 -2.98
CA ARG A 159 -3.02 -5.79 -3.23
C ARG A 159 -4.03 -6.04 -4.36
N LEU A 160 -5.05 -5.20 -4.43
CA LEU A 160 -6.05 -5.22 -5.48
C LEU A 160 -5.59 -4.54 -6.78
N GLY A 161 -4.35 -4.07 -6.87
CA GLY A 161 -3.75 -3.52 -8.10
C GLY A 161 -3.93 -2.01 -8.28
N GLY A 162 -4.35 -1.28 -7.25
CA GLY A 162 -4.35 0.17 -7.23
C GLY A 162 -2.94 0.74 -7.10
N ILE A 163 -2.67 1.81 -7.83
CA ILE A 163 -1.34 2.43 -7.92
C ILE A 163 -1.40 3.83 -7.34
N PHE A 164 -0.66 4.09 -6.26
CA PHE A 164 -0.56 5.41 -5.66
C PHE A 164 0.54 6.23 -6.32
N LYS A 165 0.29 7.52 -6.51
CA LYS A 165 1.24 8.44 -7.13
C LYS A 165 1.33 9.78 -6.42
N ASP A 166 2.50 10.40 -6.52
CA ASP A 166 2.75 11.77 -6.08
C ASP A 166 2.34 12.81 -7.14
N ALA A 167 2.62 14.09 -6.88
CA ALA A 167 2.30 15.20 -7.81
C ALA A 167 3.11 15.14 -9.12
N GLN A 168 4.23 14.42 -9.11
CA GLN A 168 5.11 14.19 -10.25
C GLN A 168 4.77 12.88 -10.98
N ASP A 169 3.66 12.22 -10.62
CA ASP A 169 3.18 10.95 -11.19
C ASP A 169 4.14 9.76 -10.96
N ASN A 170 5.04 9.86 -9.97
CA ASN A 170 5.89 8.74 -9.55
C ASN A 170 5.08 7.75 -8.70
N VAL A 171 5.33 6.46 -8.86
CA VAL A 171 4.70 5.44 -8.02
C VAL A 171 5.26 5.52 -6.61
N VAL A 172 4.37 5.62 -5.63
CA VAL A 172 4.73 5.77 -4.22
C VAL A 172 3.98 4.79 -3.33
N ASP A 173 4.47 4.61 -2.12
CA ASP A 173 3.78 3.86 -1.08
C ASP A 173 3.37 4.83 0.04
N PRO A 174 2.07 5.15 0.18
CA PRO A 174 1.58 6.03 1.25
C PRO A 174 1.91 5.55 2.67
N ASN A 175 2.20 4.26 2.86
CA ASN A 175 2.57 3.70 4.16
C ASN A 175 4.06 3.83 4.48
N ASN A 176 4.89 4.28 3.52
CA ASN A 176 6.31 4.54 3.78
C ASN A 176 6.45 5.63 4.86
N SER A 177 7.38 5.46 5.80
CA SER A 177 7.57 6.37 6.95
C SER A 177 7.72 7.85 6.56
N ARG A 178 8.26 8.15 5.37
CA ARG A 178 8.39 9.54 4.86
C ARG A 178 7.08 10.14 4.33
N MET A 179 6.06 9.32 4.11
CA MET A 179 4.77 9.71 3.51
C MET A 179 3.60 9.59 4.48
N VAL A 180 3.75 8.81 5.56
CA VAL A 180 2.79 8.75 6.66
C VAL A 180 2.53 10.18 7.16
N GLY A 181 1.27 10.59 7.18
CA GLY A 181 0.92 11.97 7.55
C GLY A 181 0.53 12.84 6.36
N HIS A 182 1.11 12.61 5.19
CA HIS A 182 0.92 13.47 4.04
C HIS A 182 -0.35 13.12 3.23
N PRO A 183 -0.89 14.08 2.46
CA PRO A 183 -2.00 13.81 1.54
C PRO A 183 -1.63 12.77 0.49
N ILE A 184 -2.59 11.90 0.15
CA ILE A 184 -2.45 10.99 -0.98
C ILE A 184 -2.89 11.74 -2.23
N VAL A 185 -1.94 12.08 -3.10
CA VAL A 185 -2.21 12.95 -4.26
C VAL A 185 -3.12 12.24 -5.26
N THR A 186 -2.69 11.09 -5.76
CA THR A 186 -3.42 10.35 -6.79
C THR A 186 -3.46 8.86 -6.49
N LEU A 187 -4.64 8.25 -6.62
CA LEU A 187 -4.83 6.81 -6.74
C LEU A 187 -5.27 6.49 -8.16
N GLN A 188 -4.49 5.70 -8.89
CA GLN A 188 -4.83 5.19 -10.20
C GLN A 188 -5.42 3.77 -10.10
N LEU A 189 -6.62 3.58 -10.65
CA LEU A 189 -7.24 2.28 -10.87
C LEU A 189 -7.35 2.04 -12.38
N GLY A 190 -6.89 0.89 -12.87
CA GLY A 190 -6.94 0.53 -14.29
C GLY A 190 -7.20 -0.95 -14.50
N LYS A 191 -6.79 -1.54 -15.63
CA LYS A 191 -7.03 -2.97 -15.94
C LYS A 191 -6.49 -3.93 -14.85
N GLY A 192 -5.44 -3.53 -14.14
CA GLY A 192 -4.88 -4.29 -13.02
C GLY A 192 -5.74 -4.31 -11.76
N TRP A 193 -6.78 -3.47 -11.67
CA TRP A 193 -7.67 -3.40 -10.52
C TRP A 193 -8.58 -4.63 -10.45
N LYS A 194 -8.35 -5.45 -9.43
CA LYS A 194 -9.10 -6.68 -9.13
C LYS A 194 -10.26 -6.46 -8.17
N GLY A 195 -10.33 -5.30 -7.51
CA GLY A 195 -11.35 -5.02 -6.49
C GLY A 195 -12.76 -4.81 -7.04
N GLY A 196 -12.86 -4.41 -8.32
CA GLY A 196 -14.11 -3.91 -8.90
C GLY A 196 -14.81 -2.88 -8.02
N ASP A 197 -16.14 -2.87 -8.06
CA ASP A 197 -16.99 -2.04 -7.20
C ASP A 197 -16.82 -2.34 -5.72
N LYS A 198 -16.78 -3.62 -5.34
CA LYS A 198 -16.65 -4.05 -3.94
C LYS A 198 -15.37 -3.53 -3.27
N GLY A 199 -14.30 -3.32 -4.06
CA GLY A 199 -13.04 -2.78 -3.58
C GLY A 199 -13.06 -1.27 -3.32
N LEU A 200 -14.04 -0.52 -3.85
CA LEU A 200 -14.15 0.93 -3.65
C LEU A 200 -14.43 1.30 -2.18
N LYS A 201 -14.92 0.35 -1.38
CA LYS A 201 -15.05 0.51 0.08
C LYS A 201 -13.71 0.87 0.75
N TYR A 202 -12.58 0.36 0.22
CA TYR A 202 -11.25 0.70 0.74
C TYR A 202 -10.85 2.12 0.33
N VAL A 203 -11.20 2.53 -0.89
CA VAL A 203 -10.96 3.90 -1.37
C VAL A 203 -11.70 4.92 -0.51
N ARG A 204 -12.95 4.64 -0.12
CA ARG A 204 -13.74 5.47 0.82
C ARG A 204 -13.04 5.71 2.16
N ARG A 205 -12.18 4.79 2.60
CA ARG A 205 -11.42 4.90 3.86
C ARG A 205 -10.14 5.74 3.72
N LEU A 206 -9.76 6.12 2.51
CA LEU A 206 -8.61 6.98 2.24
C LEU A 206 -9.02 8.46 2.36
N THR A 207 -9.25 8.93 3.58
CA THR A 207 -9.78 10.28 3.85
C THR A 207 -8.86 11.39 3.37
N ARG A 208 -7.57 11.11 3.15
CA ARG A 208 -6.57 12.05 2.62
C ARG A 208 -6.36 11.94 1.10
N LEU A 209 -7.14 11.14 0.39
CA LEU A 209 -7.06 11.00 -1.06
C LEU A 209 -7.66 12.23 -1.75
N ARG A 210 -6.88 12.88 -2.61
CA ARG A 210 -7.30 14.07 -3.37
C ARG A 210 -7.87 13.74 -4.74
N SER A 211 -7.23 12.81 -5.46
CA SER A 211 -7.65 12.44 -6.81
C SER A 211 -7.72 10.93 -7.01
N LEU A 212 -8.83 10.47 -7.59
CA LEU A 212 -9.04 9.11 -8.05
C LEU A 212 -9.03 9.09 -9.58
N LEU A 213 -7.95 8.57 -10.16
CA LEU A 213 -7.79 8.40 -11.60
C LEU A 213 -8.31 7.02 -12.03
N ILE A 214 -9.40 6.98 -12.78
CA ILE A 214 -10.00 5.77 -13.33
C ILE A 214 -9.61 5.63 -14.80
N ILE A 215 -8.86 4.57 -15.11
CA ILE A 215 -8.52 4.16 -16.46
C ILE A 215 -9.54 3.13 -16.94
N ASP A 216 -10.02 3.28 -18.17
CA ASP A 216 -10.95 2.32 -18.79
C ASP A 216 -10.47 0.87 -18.62
N GLY A 217 -11.34 0.03 -18.07
CA GLY A 217 -11.04 -1.35 -17.68
C GLY A 217 -10.92 -1.57 -16.16
N ALA A 218 -10.99 -0.52 -15.34
CA ALA A 218 -10.95 -0.62 -13.87
C ALA A 218 -12.18 -1.27 -13.20
N LYS A 219 -13.12 -1.89 -13.93
CA LYS A 219 -14.32 -2.57 -13.40
C LYS A 219 -15.03 -1.80 -12.26
N ALA A 220 -15.05 -0.46 -12.35
CA ALA A 220 -15.65 0.44 -11.38
C ALA A 220 -16.82 1.16 -12.06
N SER A 221 -18.04 0.86 -11.63
CA SER A 221 -19.27 1.38 -12.22
C SER A 221 -19.49 2.86 -11.88
N ASP A 222 -20.21 3.56 -12.76
CA ASP A 222 -20.53 4.98 -12.62
C ASP A 222 -21.36 5.23 -11.36
N GLU A 223 -22.29 4.34 -11.05
CA GLU A 223 -23.12 4.39 -9.85
C GLU A 223 -22.27 4.36 -8.56
N GLN A 224 -21.34 3.42 -8.47
CA GLN A 224 -20.49 3.28 -7.28
C GLN A 224 -19.48 4.42 -7.14
N LEU A 225 -19.00 4.96 -8.27
CA LEU A 225 -18.15 6.15 -8.27
C LEU A 225 -18.92 7.42 -7.87
N ALA A 226 -20.18 7.55 -8.29
CA ALA A 226 -21.06 8.63 -7.86
C ALA A 226 -21.33 8.54 -6.35
N SER A 227 -21.65 7.34 -5.84
CA SER A 227 -21.81 7.08 -4.40
C SER A 227 -20.54 7.42 -3.61
N LEU A 228 -19.37 7.03 -4.13
CA LEU A 228 -18.08 7.36 -3.52
C LEU A 228 -17.82 8.86 -3.47
N THR A 229 -18.13 9.59 -4.55
CA THR A 229 -17.95 11.04 -4.63
C THR A 229 -18.90 11.77 -3.68
N ALA A 230 -20.15 11.30 -3.55
CA ALA A 230 -21.10 11.83 -2.58
C ALA A 230 -20.63 11.61 -1.12
N ALA A 231 -19.99 10.46 -0.84
CA ALA A 231 -19.45 10.15 0.48
C ALA A 231 -18.15 10.90 0.80
N VAL A 232 -17.39 11.33 -0.21
CA VAL A 232 -16.11 12.05 -0.06
C VAL A 232 -16.10 13.29 -0.96
N PRO A 233 -16.76 14.41 -0.58
CA PRO A 233 -16.99 15.54 -1.47
C PRO A 233 -15.74 16.22 -2.02
N MET A 234 -14.60 16.10 -1.33
CA MET A 234 -13.32 16.67 -1.77
C MET A 234 -12.55 15.76 -2.76
N LEU A 235 -13.04 14.54 -3.01
CA LEU A 235 -12.37 13.59 -3.90
C LEU A 235 -12.66 13.94 -5.38
N MET A 236 -11.62 14.28 -6.13
CA MET A 236 -11.74 14.49 -7.57
C MET A 236 -11.61 13.18 -8.34
N VAL A 237 -12.70 12.70 -8.94
CA VAL A 237 -12.69 11.53 -9.82
C VAL A 237 -12.39 11.96 -11.26
N VAL A 238 -11.30 11.46 -11.82
CA VAL A 238 -10.86 11.77 -13.19
C VAL A 238 -10.89 10.49 -14.03
N ARG A 239 -11.53 10.53 -15.19
CA ARG A 239 -11.60 9.39 -16.12
C ARG A 239 -10.67 9.58 -17.30
N ARG A 240 -10.00 8.50 -17.72
CA ARG A 240 -9.11 8.44 -18.88
C ARG A 240 -9.26 7.12 -19.63
N GLY A 241 -9.02 7.15 -20.94
CA GLY A 241 -8.92 5.92 -21.74
C GLY A 241 -7.64 5.15 -21.48
N ARG A 242 -7.53 3.97 -22.10
CA ARG A 242 -6.38 3.07 -21.94
C ARG A 242 -5.09 3.62 -22.55
N ALA A 243 -5.21 4.39 -23.62
CA ALA A 243 -4.07 5.01 -24.28
C ALA A 243 -3.56 6.22 -23.51
N LEU A 244 -2.25 6.46 -23.59
CA LEU A 244 -1.54 7.53 -22.89
C LEU A 244 -0.59 8.25 -23.84
N LEU A 245 -0.71 9.58 -23.89
CA LEU A 245 0.21 10.45 -24.61
C LEU A 245 1.46 10.82 -23.79
N GLY A 246 1.32 10.96 -22.47
CA GLY A 246 2.44 11.26 -21.56
C GLY A 246 2.76 12.75 -21.45
N VAL A 247 1.74 13.61 -21.41
CA VAL A 247 1.88 15.07 -21.29
C VAL A 247 0.99 15.65 -20.18
N LYS A 248 1.36 16.83 -19.67
CA LYS A 248 0.44 17.76 -18.98
C LYS A 248 0.30 19.03 -19.80
N SER A 249 -0.86 19.67 -19.76
CA SER A 249 -1.19 20.84 -20.57
C SER A 249 -2.02 21.85 -19.79
N PHE A 250 -1.95 23.13 -20.19
CA PHE A 250 -2.99 24.10 -19.88
C PHE A 250 -4.31 23.66 -20.50
N SER A 251 -5.43 24.08 -19.91
CA SER A 251 -6.77 23.72 -20.39
C SER A 251 -7.06 24.39 -21.73
N MET A 252 -6.93 25.72 -21.80
CA MET A 252 -7.12 26.52 -23.03
C MET A 252 -6.04 27.61 -23.13
N PRO A 253 -5.30 27.70 -24.25
CA PRO A 253 -5.22 26.70 -25.31
C PRO A 253 -4.58 25.39 -24.79
N CYS A 254 -4.66 24.30 -25.57
CA CYS A 254 -3.99 23.03 -25.27
C CYS A 254 -2.45 23.15 -25.42
N GLN A 255 -1.82 23.96 -24.56
CA GLN A 255 -0.38 24.19 -24.53
C GLN A 255 0.32 23.24 -23.56
N ILE A 256 1.26 22.47 -24.08
CA ILE A 256 2.02 21.47 -23.34
C ILE A 256 2.90 22.15 -22.27
N GLN A 257 2.70 21.76 -21.02
CA GLN A 257 3.49 22.21 -19.86
C GLN A 257 4.58 21.22 -19.48
N GLU A 258 4.30 19.93 -19.64
CA GLU A 258 5.21 18.86 -19.25
C GLU A 258 5.15 17.76 -20.30
N VAL A 259 6.33 17.27 -20.70
CA VAL A 259 6.48 16.08 -21.54
C VAL A 259 7.24 15.04 -20.73
N ARG A 260 6.62 13.88 -20.52
CA ARG A 260 7.19 12.85 -19.67
C ARG A 260 8.28 12.05 -20.41
N PRO A 261 9.52 12.01 -19.88
CA PRO A 261 10.62 11.30 -20.54
C PRO A 261 10.31 9.83 -20.81
N GLY A 262 10.69 9.36 -21.98
CA GLY A 262 10.53 7.95 -22.39
C GLY A 262 9.11 7.54 -22.81
N LEU A 263 8.10 8.40 -22.66
CA LEU A 263 6.73 8.13 -23.10
C LEU A 263 6.44 8.60 -24.54
N ALA A 264 5.26 8.24 -25.06
CA ALA A 264 4.81 8.46 -26.44
C ALA A 264 5.13 9.86 -26.99
N ALA A 265 4.72 10.93 -26.31
CA ALA A 265 4.98 12.30 -26.73
C ALA A 265 6.47 12.65 -26.76
N HIS A 266 7.24 12.22 -25.75
CA HIS A 266 8.69 12.43 -25.70
C HIS A 266 9.39 11.72 -26.86
N ARG A 267 9.05 10.45 -27.13
CA ARG A 267 9.62 9.67 -28.23
C ARG A 267 9.27 10.25 -29.60
N ALA A 268 8.11 10.89 -29.72
CA ALA A 268 7.66 11.56 -30.93
C ALA A 268 8.23 12.98 -31.09
N GLY A 269 9.00 13.49 -30.13
CA GLY A 269 9.62 14.81 -30.20
C GLY A 269 8.67 15.98 -29.89
N VAL A 270 7.58 15.74 -29.16
CA VAL A 270 6.75 16.80 -28.56
C VAL A 270 7.58 17.56 -27.52
N LYS A 271 7.42 18.88 -27.45
CA LYS A 271 8.17 19.76 -26.55
C LYS A 271 7.24 20.58 -25.66
N VAL A 272 7.77 20.98 -24.50
CA VAL A 272 7.11 21.98 -23.65
C VAL A 272 6.96 23.27 -24.45
N GLY A 273 5.80 23.92 -24.35
CA GLY A 273 5.43 25.10 -25.09
C GLY A 273 4.70 24.84 -26.41
N ASP A 274 4.70 23.60 -26.93
CA ASP A 274 3.90 23.22 -28.09
C ASP A 274 2.41 23.46 -27.80
N VAL A 275 1.69 24.05 -28.76
CA VAL A 275 0.23 24.18 -28.71
C VAL A 275 -0.39 23.16 -29.64
N VAL A 276 -1.10 22.18 -29.10
CA VAL A 276 -1.75 21.15 -29.89
C VAL A 276 -2.96 21.75 -30.60
N GLN A 277 -3.00 21.61 -31.93
CA GLN A 277 -4.08 22.13 -32.77
C GLN A 277 -4.96 21.04 -33.35
N LYS A 278 -4.40 19.87 -33.66
CA LYS A 278 -5.16 18.72 -34.17
C LYS A 278 -4.65 17.40 -33.61
N PHE A 279 -5.57 16.46 -33.47
CA PHE A 279 -5.29 15.06 -33.21
C PHE A 279 -5.90 14.22 -34.33
N ASN A 280 -5.04 13.56 -35.11
CA ASN A 280 -5.32 13.12 -36.47
C ASN A 280 -5.91 14.28 -37.28
N ASP A 281 -7.03 14.06 -37.96
CA ASP A 281 -7.70 15.06 -38.79
C ASP A 281 -8.68 15.95 -37.99
N LYS A 282 -8.82 15.71 -36.68
CA LYS A 282 -9.78 16.43 -35.84
C LYS A 282 -9.12 17.64 -35.17
N PRO A 283 -9.62 18.87 -35.39
CA PRO A 283 -9.15 20.04 -34.66
C PRO A 283 -9.53 19.95 -33.19
N ILE A 284 -8.70 20.56 -32.34
CA ILE A 284 -8.99 20.73 -30.91
C ILE A 284 -8.76 22.18 -30.50
N SER A 285 -9.52 22.65 -29.51
CA SER A 285 -9.35 23.97 -28.89
C SER A 285 -8.78 23.90 -27.48
N ASP A 286 -8.98 22.77 -26.80
CA ASP A 286 -8.66 22.60 -25.39
C ASP A 286 -8.11 21.20 -25.08
N PHE A 287 -7.54 21.06 -23.88
CA PHE A 287 -6.94 19.81 -23.45
C PHE A 287 -7.95 18.69 -23.20
N GLN A 288 -9.18 19.02 -22.83
CA GLN A 288 -10.21 18.01 -22.57
C GLN A 288 -10.62 17.30 -23.86
N GLN A 289 -10.76 18.04 -24.96
CA GLN A 289 -10.97 17.46 -26.30
C GLN A 289 -9.83 16.53 -26.71
N LEU A 290 -8.57 16.89 -26.45
CA LEU A 290 -7.44 15.99 -26.69
C LEU A 290 -7.57 14.69 -25.89
N VAL A 291 -7.91 14.79 -24.61
CA VAL A 291 -8.13 13.62 -23.74
C VAL A 291 -9.26 12.74 -24.28
N ASP A 292 -10.38 13.33 -24.67
CA ASP A 292 -11.56 12.61 -25.17
C ASP A 292 -11.27 11.91 -26.50
N LEU A 293 -10.50 12.54 -27.38
CA LEU A 293 -10.03 11.92 -28.62
C LEU A 293 -9.10 10.74 -28.33
N ILE A 294 -8.12 10.90 -27.44
CA ILE A 294 -7.21 9.82 -27.03
C ILE A 294 -7.97 8.65 -26.39
N LYS A 295 -9.09 8.92 -25.70
CA LYS A 295 -9.89 7.89 -25.03
C LYS A 295 -10.40 6.81 -26.01
N GLY A 296 -10.66 7.18 -27.26
CA GLY A 296 -11.08 6.26 -28.31
C GLY A 296 -9.99 5.29 -28.81
N HIS A 297 -8.74 5.47 -28.39
CA HIS A 297 -7.59 4.71 -28.88
C HIS A 297 -7.09 3.64 -27.91
N ARG A 298 -6.29 2.72 -28.46
CA ARG A 298 -5.58 1.68 -27.71
C ARG A 298 -4.09 2.01 -27.62
N PRO A 299 -3.40 1.54 -26.56
CA PRO A 299 -1.94 1.55 -26.54
C PRO A 299 -1.37 0.86 -27.78
N GLY A 300 -0.36 1.47 -28.41
CA GLY A 300 0.24 1.02 -29.66
C GLY A 300 -0.36 1.65 -30.93
N ASP A 301 -1.52 2.30 -30.83
CA ASP A 301 -2.09 3.02 -31.97
C ASP A 301 -1.15 4.15 -32.42
N LYS A 302 -1.04 4.32 -33.74
CA LYS A 302 -0.27 5.39 -34.37
C LYS A 302 -1.22 6.52 -34.75
N VAL A 303 -0.93 7.72 -34.27
CA VAL A 303 -1.73 8.92 -34.49
C VAL A 303 -0.84 10.07 -34.97
N ILE A 304 -1.44 11.06 -35.61
CA ILE A 304 -0.75 12.30 -35.99
C ILE A 304 -1.15 13.39 -35.00
N LEU A 305 -0.17 14.01 -34.34
CA LEU A 305 -0.38 15.17 -33.49
C LEU A 305 0.14 16.41 -34.22
N THR A 306 -0.75 17.32 -34.58
CA THR A 306 -0.38 18.58 -35.23
C THR A 306 -0.25 19.66 -34.16
N VAL A 307 0.94 20.23 -34.04
CA VAL A 307 1.26 21.24 -33.03
C VAL A 307 1.76 22.53 -33.68
N SER A 308 1.45 23.67 -33.05
CA SER A 308 2.11 24.93 -33.31
C SER A 308 3.29 25.07 -32.35
N ARG A 309 4.48 25.27 -32.90
CA ARG A 309 5.75 25.40 -32.16
C ARG A 309 6.45 26.69 -32.56
N THR A 310 6.94 27.44 -31.59
CA THR A 310 7.82 28.58 -31.85
C THR A 310 9.23 28.07 -32.09
N VAL A 311 9.79 28.36 -33.27
CA VAL A 311 11.16 28.05 -33.68
C VAL A 311 11.76 29.34 -34.22
N ASP A 312 12.84 29.81 -33.61
CA ASP A 312 13.53 31.06 -33.99
C ASP A 312 12.59 32.29 -34.02
N GLY A 313 11.69 32.37 -33.03
CA GLY A 313 10.69 33.44 -32.92
C GLY A 313 9.47 33.31 -33.85
N GLN A 314 9.46 32.34 -34.77
CA GLN A 314 8.36 32.12 -35.71
C GLN A 314 7.50 30.92 -35.31
N LYS A 315 6.17 31.05 -35.41
CA LYS A 315 5.24 29.92 -35.23
C LYS A 315 5.26 29.03 -36.47
N LYS A 316 5.64 27.78 -36.31
CA LYS A 316 5.60 26.74 -37.35
C LYS A 316 4.61 25.65 -36.97
N ILE A 317 3.94 25.08 -37.97
CA ILE A 317 3.09 23.90 -37.78
C ILE A 317 3.94 22.66 -38.01
N VAL A 318 3.91 21.74 -37.04
CA VAL A 318 4.67 20.49 -37.08
C VAL A 318 3.69 19.34 -36.89
N ALA A 319 3.69 18.39 -37.83
CA ALA A 319 2.96 17.13 -37.70
C ALA A 319 3.89 16.05 -37.12
N LEU A 320 3.53 15.52 -35.96
CA LEU A 320 4.32 14.52 -35.23
C LEU A 320 3.59 13.17 -35.26
N LYS A 321 4.24 12.13 -35.76
CA LYS A 321 3.71 10.77 -35.71
C LYS A 321 3.98 10.17 -34.33
N VAL A 322 2.92 9.96 -33.56
CA VAL A 322 3.00 9.47 -32.18
C VAL A 322 2.49 8.04 -32.13
N THR A 323 3.22 7.15 -31.43
CA THR A 323 2.72 5.82 -31.06
C THR A 323 2.33 5.86 -29.59
N LEU A 324 1.04 5.72 -29.30
CA LEU A 324 0.48 5.90 -27.95
C LEU A 324 0.96 4.81 -26.97
N ASP A 325 1.22 5.19 -25.73
CA ASP A 325 1.59 4.27 -24.65
C ASP A 325 0.37 3.80 -23.85
N SER A 326 0.61 3.00 -22.81
CA SER A 326 -0.37 2.65 -21.79
C SER A 326 -0.03 3.27 -20.42
N TRP A 327 -1.04 3.44 -19.57
CA TRP A 327 -0.87 3.89 -18.18
C TRP A 327 -0.01 2.92 -17.34
N GLU A 328 -0.04 1.63 -17.65
CA GLU A 328 0.81 0.61 -17.03
C GLU A 328 2.28 0.75 -17.47
N ALA A 329 2.54 1.09 -18.74
CA ALA A 329 3.89 1.37 -19.20
C ALA A 329 4.51 2.56 -18.46
N ALA A 330 3.74 3.63 -18.27
CA ALA A 330 4.18 4.79 -17.48
C ALA A 330 4.49 4.46 -16.02
N SER A 331 3.68 3.60 -15.40
CA SER A 331 3.88 3.17 -14.01
C SER A 331 5.15 2.32 -13.84
N ARG A 332 5.55 1.56 -14.87
CA ARG A 332 6.80 0.78 -14.87
C ARG A 332 8.05 1.65 -14.98
N LEU A 333 7.99 2.75 -15.74
CA LEU A 333 9.13 3.65 -15.91
C LEU A 333 9.49 4.37 -14.60
N THR A 334 8.49 4.75 -13.81
CA THR A 334 8.73 5.42 -12.52
C THR A 334 9.14 4.45 -11.42
N GLY A 335 8.67 3.19 -11.46
CA GLY A 335 9.05 2.14 -10.52
C GLY A 335 10.52 1.66 -10.62
N LYS A 336 11.19 1.85 -11.76
CA LYS A 336 12.60 1.46 -11.98
C LYS A 336 13.64 2.45 -11.42
N LYS A 337 13.22 3.64 -10.95
CA LYS A 337 14.12 4.68 -10.44
C LYS A 337 14.54 4.50 -8.97
N LYS A 338 14.46 3.29 -8.41
CA LYS A 338 14.84 3.01 -7.02
C LYS A 338 16.11 2.20 -6.93
#